data_AF-A0A920V195-F1
#
_entry.id   AF-A0A920V195-F1
#
_cell.length_a   1.000
_cell.length_b   1.000
_cell.length_c   1.000
_cell.angle_alpha   90.00
_cell.angle_beta   90.00
_cell.angle_gamma   90.00
#
_symmetry.space_group_name_H-M   'P 1'
#
loop_
_entity.id
_entity.type
_entity.pdbx_description
1 polymer ?
#
loop_
_entity_poly.entity_id
_entity_poly.type
_entity_poly.pdbx_seq_one_letter_code
_entity_poly.pdbx_strand_id
1 'polypeptide(L)'
;MEVWLDRAPLKYEGLSYTEIWISEAQERMVLAVPPENWDEFHSLCESEGVEAAAIGEFQDTGRLVLKYNDTLVGDVTMKFLHDGRPPVIREAIYTPPPEEPLELPSRDRWDEDLLAILGSLNVCSKEWVIRQYDHEVQSGSVLKPLVGAADDGPSDAAVVRPDLESARGLVVSCGINPHYGDLDPYWMAIAAIDEALRNCIATGADPTRIAILDNFCWGNTERPETWGHWSGRPWVATTPPSPSAHRSSVARTA
;
A
#
# COMPACT_ATOMS: atom_id res chain seq x y z
N MET A 1 -6.50 8.06 -27.42
CA MET A 1 -5.59 6.90 -27.44
C MET A 1 -6.27 5.78 -28.19
N GLU A 2 -5.56 5.20 -29.15
CA GLU A 2 -5.96 3.98 -29.85
C GLU A 2 -5.09 2.82 -29.38
N VAL A 3 -5.69 1.65 -29.17
CA VAL A 3 -4.99 0.42 -28.78
C VAL A 3 -5.41 -0.71 -29.70
N TRP A 4 -4.44 -1.47 -30.20
CA TRP A 4 -4.62 -2.68 -31.01
C TRP A 4 -4.35 -3.90 -30.15
N LEU A 5 -5.41 -4.62 -29.80
CA LEU A 5 -5.35 -5.75 -28.88
C LEU A 5 -4.69 -6.98 -29.50
N ASP A 6 -4.76 -7.13 -30.82
CA ASP A 6 -4.11 -8.20 -31.58
C ASP A 6 -2.57 -8.09 -31.62
N ARG A 7 -2.01 -6.93 -31.24
CA ARG A 7 -0.56 -6.71 -31.15
C ARG A 7 0.04 -7.08 -29.80
N ALA A 8 -0.80 -7.35 -28.80
CA ALA A 8 -0.31 -7.72 -27.48
C ALA A 8 0.28 -9.13 -27.51
N PRO A 9 1.48 -9.37 -26.97
CA PRO A 9 2.02 -10.72 -26.81
C PRO A 9 1.11 -11.58 -25.94
N LEU A 10 0.70 -12.74 -26.46
CA LEU A 10 -0.22 -13.65 -25.77
C LEU A 10 0.50 -14.93 -25.36
N LYS A 11 0.30 -15.35 -24.11
CA LYS A 11 0.78 -16.65 -23.60
C LYS A 11 -0.12 -17.82 -24.03
N TYR A 12 -1.39 -17.54 -24.34
CA TYR A 12 -2.41 -18.54 -24.67
C TYR A 12 -3.10 -18.16 -25.98
N GLU A 13 -3.22 -19.14 -26.88
CA GLU A 13 -4.04 -18.99 -28.09
C GLU A 13 -5.54 -19.02 -27.75
N GLY A 14 -6.35 -18.32 -28.55
CA GLY A 14 -7.82 -18.39 -28.47
C GLY A 14 -8.48 -17.44 -27.46
N LEU A 15 -7.73 -16.54 -26.83
CA LEU A 15 -8.31 -15.49 -25.98
C LEU A 15 -9.21 -14.55 -26.80
N SER A 16 -10.37 -14.22 -26.24
CA SER A 16 -11.22 -13.16 -26.78
C SER A 16 -10.59 -11.78 -26.56
N TYR A 17 -10.98 -10.78 -27.37
CA TYR A 17 -10.51 -9.41 -27.18
C TYR A 17 -10.82 -8.85 -25.79
N THR A 18 -11.92 -9.31 -25.16
CA THR A 18 -12.28 -8.92 -23.79
C THR A 18 -11.26 -9.47 -22.80
N GLU A 19 -10.95 -10.77 -22.89
CA GLU A 19 -9.96 -11.41 -22.00
C GLU A 19 -8.57 -10.80 -22.17
N ILE A 20 -8.17 -10.45 -23.40
CA ILE A 20 -6.90 -9.74 -23.65
C ILE A 20 -6.87 -8.40 -22.90
N TRP A 21 -7.95 -7.63 -22.96
CA TRP A 21 -8.00 -6.29 -22.37
C TRP A 21 -8.12 -6.28 -20.84
N ILE A 22 -8.95 -7.15 -20.26
CA ILE A 22 -9.22 -7.15 -18.80
C ILE A 22 -8.32 -8.10 -18.01
N SER A 23 -7.41 -8.81 -18.67
CA SER A 23 -6.49 -9.74 -18.01
C SER A 23 -5.66 -9.02 -16.93
N GLU A 24 -5.53 -9.66 -15.76
CA GLU A 24 -4.65 -9.27 -14.64
C GLU A 24 -3.38 -10.13 -14.58
N ALA A 25 -2.91 -10.61 -15.73
CA ALA A 25 -1.61 -11.29 -15.82
C ALA A 25 -0.51 -10.42 -15.18
N GLN A 26 0.36 -11.07 -14.40
CA GLN A 26 1.46 -10.42 -13.68
C GLN A 26 2.64 -10.12 -14.61
N GLU A 27 3.61 -9.34 -14.12
CA GLU A 27 4.87 -9.01 -14.82
C GLU A 27 4.67 -8.25 -16.14
N ARG A 28 3.64 -7.40 -16.20
CA ARG A 28 3.39 -6.51 -17.34
C ARG A 28 3.59 -5.05 -16.93
N MET A 29 4.18 -4.28 -17.83
CA MET A 29 4.37 -2.84 -17.66
C MET A 29 3.90 -2.13 -18.92
N VAL A 30 3.29 -0.95 -18.76
CA VAL A 30 2.88 -0.07 -19.85
C VAL A 30 3.76 1.16 -19.82
N LEU A 31 4.36 1.48 -20.96
CA LEU A 31 5.27 2.61 -21.12
C LEU A 31 4.81 3.49 -22.28
N ALA A 32 4.97 4.80 -22.12
CA ALA A 32 4.80 5.77 -23.20
C ALA A 32 6.19 6.12 -23.75
N VAL A 33 6.45 5.75 -24.99
CA VAL A 33 7.75 5.95 -25.65
C VAL A 33 7.55 6.87 -26.86
N PRO A 34 8.30 7.98 -26.99
CA PRO A 34 8.31 8.78 -28.20
C PRO A 34 8.68 7.92 -29.43
N PRO A 35 7.99 8.05 -30.57
CA PRO A 35 8.25 7.20 -31.74
C PRO A 35 9.71 7.20 -32.21
N GLU A 36 10.39 8.33 -32.11
CA GLU A 36 11.80 8.50 -32.46
C GLU A 36 12.77 7.66 -31.58
N ASN A 37 12.34 7.25 -30.39
CA ASN A 37 13.13 6.48 -29.45
C ASN A 37 12.73 4.99 -29.42
N TRP A 38 11.72 4.58 -30.19
CA TRP A 38 11.20 3.21 -30.15
C TRP A 38 12.28 2.17 -30.50
N ASP A 39 13.03 2.39 -31.57
CA ASP A 39 14.02 1.42 -32.04
C ASP A 39 15.15 1.20 -31.01
N GLU A 40 15.61 2.28 -30.37
CA GLU A 40 16.61 2.23 -29.30
C GLU A 40 16.05 1.51 -28.06
N PHE A 41 14.85 1.88 -27.63
CA PHE A 41 14.17 1.26 -26.49
C PHE A 41 13.92 -0.23 -26.71
N HIS A 42 13.42 -0.62 -27.89
CA HIS A 42 13.18 -2.01 -28.24
C HIS A 42 14.47 -2.83 -28.25
N SER A 43 15.54 -2.28 -28.84
CA SER A 43 16.86 -2.93 -28.85
C SER A 43 17.42 -3.15 -27.44
N LEU A 44 17.18 -2.20 -26.52
CA LEU A 44 17.55 -2.33 -25.12
C LEU A 44 16.76 -3.45 -24.44
N CYS A 45 15.44 -3.49 -24.62
CA CYS A 45 14.59 -4.56 -24.09
C CYS A 45 15.04 -5.94 -24.59
N GLU A 46 15.30 -6.08 -25.89
CA GLU A 46 15.82 -7.33 -26.48
C GLU A 46 17.16 -7.75 -25.89
N SER A 47 18.07 -6.78 -25.63
CA SER A 47 19.38 -7.07 -25.03
C SER A 47 19.30 -7.64 -23.61
N GLU A 48 18.21 -7.31 -22.89
CA GLU A 48 17.90 -7.83 -21.55
C GLU A 48 16.94 -9.03 -21.58
N GLY A 49 16.57 -9.53 -22.76
CA GLY A 49 15.65 -10.65 -22.92
C GLY A 49 14.20 -10.33 -22.54
N VAL A 50 13.81 -9.06 -22.58
CA VAL A 50 12.47 -8.57 -22.27
C VAL A 50 11.70 -8.32 -23.57
N GLU A 51 10.51 -8.90 -23.69
CA GLU A 51 9.63 -8.67 -24.83
C GLU A 51 8.92 -7.30 -24.71
N ALA A 52 8.96 -6.51 -25.77
CA ALA A 52 8.30 -5.20 -25.85
C ALA A 52 7.47 -5.12 -27.15
N ALA A 53 6.24 -4.63 -27.05
CA ALA A 53 5.34 -4.49 -28.20
C ALA A 53 4.66 -3.11 -28.20
N ALA A 54 4.67 -2.45 -29.37
CA ALA A 54 3.93 -1.22 -29.59
C ALA A 54 2.44 -1.53 -29.85
N ILE A 55 1.65 -1.53 -28.76
CA ILE A 55 0.23 -1.92 -28.79
C ILE A 55 -0.73 -0.75 -29.00
N GLY A 56 -0.26 0.50 -29.05
CA GLY A 56 -1.14 1.65 -29.10
C GLY A 56 -0.44 2.97 -29.35
N GLU A 57 -1.24 3.99 -29.64
CA GLU A 57 -0.79 5.36 -29.92
C GLU A 57 -1.65 6.39 -29.17
N PHE A 58 -1.01 7.43 -28.66
CA PHE A 58 -1.71 8.57 -28.10
C PHE A 58 -2.27 9.44 -29.22
N GLN A 59 -3.55 9.79 -29.07
CA GLN A 59 -4.24 10.71 -29.97
C GLN A 59 -4.96 11.75 -29.12
N ASP A 60 -5.00 12.99 -29.60
CA ASP A 60 -5.67 14.13 -28.95
C ASP A 60 -7.19 14.14 -29.24
N THR A 61 -7.84 13.01 -29.01
CA THR A 61 -9.29 12.84 -29.23
C THR A 61 -10.08 12.86 -27.93
N GLY A 62 -9.41 12.73 -26.77
CA GLY A 62 -10.06 12.56 -25.47
C GLY A 62 -10.82 11.23 -25.31
N ARG A 63 -10.56 10.24 -26.17
CA ARG A 63 -11.23 8.93 -26.18
C ARG A 63 -10.23 7.78 -26.07
N LEU A 64 -10.69 6.67 -25.49
CA LEU A 64 -10.06 5.36 -25.54
C LEU A 64 -10.77 4.54 -26.62
N VAL A 65 -10.03 4.15 -27.65
CA VAL A 65 -10.52 3.36 -28.76
C VAL A 65 -9.74 2.04 -28.79
N LEU A 66 -10.47 0.92 -28.74
CA LEU A 66 -9.91 -0.43 -28.77
C LEU A 66 -10.23 -1.07 -30.12
N LYS A 67 -9.21 -1.58 -30.80
CA LYS A 67 -9.31 -2.30 -32.06
C LYS A 67 -8.79 -3.73 -31.88
N TYR A 68 -9.42 -4.67 -32.57
CA TYR A 68 -8.95 -6.05 -32.68
C TYR A 68 -9.08 -6.50 -34.14
N ASN A 69 -7.97 -6.80 -34.80
CA ASN A 69 -7.93 -7.08 -36.25
C ASN A 69 -8.67 -6.00 -37.06
N ASP A 70 -8.31 -4.74 -36.84
CA ASP A 70 -8.92 -3.52 -37.42
C ASP A 70 -10.41 -3.30 -37.13
N THR A 71 -11.05 -4.18 -36.37
CA THR A 71 -12.45 -4.04 -35.95
C THR A 71 -12.52 -3.22 -34.67
N LEU A 72 -13.37 -2.19 -34.65
CA LEU A 72 -13.67 -1.42 -33.45
C LEU A 72 -14.42 -2.29 -32.44
N VAL A 73 -13.79 -2.58 -31.30
CA VAL A 73 -14.37 -3.42 -30.22
C VAL A 73 -14.66 -2.64 -28.93
N GLY A 74 -14.15 -1.41 -28.80
CA GLY A 74 -14.45 -0.52 -27.70
C GLY A 74 -14.23 0.95 -28.05
N ASP A 75 -15.13 1.82 -27.60
CA ASP A 75 -15.01 3.27 -27.77
C ASP A 75 -15.64 3.99 -26.57
N VAL A 76 -14.80 4.56 -25.70
CA VAL A 76 -15.22 5.22 -24.46
C VAL A 76 -14.51 6.56 -24.31
N THR A 77 -15.23 7.59 -23.88
CA THR A 77 -14.59 8.89 -23.56
C THR A 77 -13.75 8.78 -22.30
N MET A 78 -12.55 9.37 -22.28
CA MET A 78 -11.69 9.37 -21.08
C MET A 78 -12.38 10.06 -19.89
N LYS A 79 -13.20 11.08 -20.16
CA LYS A 79 -14.03 11.73 -19.13
C LYS A 79 -14.97 10.75 -18.42
N PHE A 80 -15.65 9.88 -19.16
CA PHE A 80 -16.51 8.86 -18.55
C PHE A 80 -15.69 7.81 -17.79
N LEU A 81 -14.52 7.41 -18.32
CA LEU A 81 -13.67 6.42 -17.66
C LEU A 81 -13.16 6.92 -16.30
N HIS A 82 -12.79 8.20 -16.20
CA HIS A 82 -12.28 8.80 -14.96
C HIS A 82 -13.37 9.34 -14.03
N ASP A 83 -14.39 10.01 -14.57
CA ASP A 83 -15.40 10.74 -13.79
C ASP A 83 -16.82 10.14 -13.89
N GLY A 84 -17.00 9.04 -14.62
CA GLY A 84 -18.31 8.44 -14.87
C GLY A 84 -18.89 7.66 -13.69
N ARG A 85 -18.05 7.28 -12.71
CA ARG A 85 -18.51 6.60 -11.50
C ARG A 85 -19.04 7.64 -10.49
N PRO A 86 -20.35 7.62 -10.15
CA PRO A 86 -20.88 8.54 -9.16
C PRO A 86 -20.30 8.24 -7.76
N PRO A 87 -20.17 9.25 -6.89
CA PRO A 87 -19.72 9.03 -5.52
C PRO A 87 -20.72 8.15 -4.77
N VAL A 88 -20.21 7.13 -4.09
CA VAL A 88 -21.03 6.21 -3.29
C VAL A 88 -21.24 6.83 -1.90
N ILE A 89 -22.49 7.13 -1.57
CA ILE A 89 -22.89 7.62 -0.24
C ILE A 89 -23.43 6.42 0.55
N ARG A 90 -22.94 6.22 1.78
CA ARG A 90 -23.36 5.11 2.65
C ARG A 90 -23.76 5.64 4.03
N GLU A 91 -24.74 4.98 4.62
CA GLU A 91 -25.11 5.19 6.02
C GLU A 91 -24.08 4.51 6.92
N ALA A 92 -23.77 5.14 8.05
CA ALA A 92 -22.76 4.66 8.99
C ALA A 92 -23.34 4.66 10.40
N ILE A 93 -23.27 3.53 11.08
CA ILE A 93 -23.76 3.35 12.44
C ILE A 93 -22.59 2.90 13.31
N TYR A 94 -22.14 3.75 14.24
CA TYR A 94 -21.09 3.38 15.18
C TYR A 94 -21.64 3.37 16.60
N THR A 95 -21.51 2.23 17.26
CA THR A 95 -21.83 2.06 18.67
C THR A 95 -20.55 1.68 19.40
N PRO A 96 -19.89 2.59 20.12
CA PRO A 96 -18.68 2.26 20.85
C PRO A 96 -18.98 1.18 21.92
N PRO A 97 -18.05 0.25 22.17
CA PRO A 97 -18.18 -0.68 23.28
C PRO A 97 -18.23 0.09 24.62
N PRO A 98 -18.90 -0.46 25.64
CA PRO A 98 -18.91 0.16 26.95
C PRO A 98 -17.49 0.19 27.54
N GLU A 99 -17.17 1.26 28.25
CA GLU A 99 -15.93 1.33 29.03
C GLU A 99 -16.04 0.38 30.23
N GLU A 100 -15.15 -0.61 30.30
CA GLU A 100 -15.03 -1.52 31.44
C GLU A 100 -13.82 -1.12 32.30
N PRO A 101 -13.99 -0.94 33.63
CA PRO A 101 -12.85 -0.70 34.50
C PRO A 101 -11.83 -1.84 34.41
N LEU A 102 -10.57 -1.50 34.18
CA LEU A 102 -9.49 -2.48 34.19
C LEU A 102 -9.18 -2.90 35.63
N GLU A 103 -9.57 -4.12 36.00
CA GLU A 103 -9.15 -4.74 37.25
C GLU A 103 -7.80 -5.42 37.07
N LEU A 104 -6.75 -4.79 37.61
CA LEU A 104 -5.42 -5.40 37.60
C LEU A 104 -5.34 -6.52 38.63
N PRO A 105 -4.85 -7.72 38.26
CA PRO A 105 -4.70 -8.79 39.23
C PRO A 105 -3.63 -8.41 40.26
N SER A 106 -3.92 -8.60 41.54
CA SER A 106 -2.94 -8.45 42.61
C SER A 106 -2.11 -9.73 42.72
N ARG A 107 -0.82 -9.67 42.41
CA ARG A 107 0.12 -10.81 42.46
C ARG A 107 1.48 -10.37 42.98
N ASP A 108 2.12 -11.26 43.74
CA ASP A 108 3.48 -11.06 44.24
C ASP A 108 4.56 -11.35 43.16
N ARG A 109 4.19 -12.10 42.12
CA ARG A 109 5.07 -12.57 41.03
C ARG A 109 4.34 -12.57 39.69
N TRP A 110 5.10 -12.32 38.62
CA TRP A 110 4.60 -12.17 37.24
C TRP A 110 5.36 -13.05 36.24
N ASP A 111 6.17 -14.00 36.72
CA ASP A 111 7.04 -14.83 35.87
C ASP A 111 6.22 -15.61 34.82
N GLU A 112 5.08 -16.18 35.22
CA GLU A 112 4.22 -16.96 34.33
C GLU A 112 3.53 -16.08 33.28
N ASP A 113 3.10 -14.87 33.65
CA ASP A 113 2.47 -13.93 32.72
C ASP A 113 3.49 -13.43 31.68
N LEU A 114 4.71 -13.11 32.11
CA LEU A 114 5.79 -12.71 31.21
C LEU A 114 6.13 -13.84 30.23
N LEU A 115 6.27 -15.08 30.71
CA LEU A 115 6.53 -16.24 29.86
C LEU A 115 5.37 -16.49 28.88
N ALA A 116 4.13 -16.30 29.30
CA ALA A 116 2.96 -16.42 28.43
C ALA A 116 2.96 -15.35 27.32
N ILE A 117 3.29 -14.10 27.66
CA ILE A 117 3.42 -13.01 26.68
C ILE A 117 4.54 -13.30 25.69
N LEU A 118 5.74 -13.66 26.17
CA LEU A 118 6.88 -13.99 25.31
C LEU A 118 6.64 -15.23 24.44
N GLY A 119 5.80 -16.16 24.89
CA GLY A 119 5.37 -17.34 24.12
C GLY A 119 4.25 -17.07 23.11
N SER A 120 3.58 -15.92 23.16
CA SER A 120 2.51 -15.56 22.22
C SER A 120 3.05 -15.36 20.81
N LEU A 121 2.34 -15.85 19.79
CA LEU A 121 2.74 -15.69 18.38
C LEU A 121 2.84 -14.22 17.95
N ASN A 122 2.13 -13.32 18.61
CA ASN A 122 2.22 -11.89 18.33
C ASN A 122 3.56 -11.28 18.83
N VAL A 123 4.15 -11.83 19.90
CA VAL A 123 5.32 -11.24 20.57
C VAL A 123 6.60 -12.05 20.37
N CYS A 124 6.52 -13.38 20.29
CA CYS A 124 7.68 -14.26 20.21
C CYS A 124 8.59 -13.95 19.01
N SER A 125 9.83 -14.46 19.06
CA SER A 125 10.80 -14.23 17.99
C SER A 125 10.26 -14.64 16.62
N LYS A 126 10.44 -13.75 15.64
CA LYS A 126 10.11 -13.99 14.23
C LYS A 126 11.32 -14.45 13.41
N GLU A 127 12.40 -14.84 14.07
CA GLU A 127 13.64 -15.31 13.45
C GLU A 127 13.42 -16.40 12.41
N TRP A 128 12.51 -17.35 12.70
CA TRP A 128 12.22 -18.48 11.81
C TRP A 128 11.79 -18.06 10.40
N VAL A 129 11.09 -16.92 10.25
CA VAL A 129 10.67 -16.38 8.95
C VAL A 129 11.72 -15.42 8.41
N ILE A 130 12.31 -14.59 9.27
CA ILE A 130 13.32 -13.60 8.89
C ILE A 130 14.52 -14.28 8.19
N ARG A 131 15.02 -15.39 8.73
CA ARG A 131 16.21 -16.09 8.19
C ARG A 131 15.99 -16.82 6.86
N GLN A 132 14.74 -16.91 6.38
CA GLN A 132 14.46 -17.54 5.09
C GLN A 132 14.73 -16.59 3.90
N TYR A 133 14.79 -15.28 4.15
CA TYR A 133 15.01 -14.27 3.13
C TYR A 133 16.46 -13.79 3.13
N ASP A 134 16.94 -13.41 1.94
CA ASP A 134 18.21 -12.70 1.79
C ASP A 134 18.03 -11.23 2.20
N HIS A 135 19.01 -10.71 2.93
CA HIS A 135 19.03 -9.32 3.43
C HIS A 135 20.21 -8.51 2.90
N GLU A 136 21.00 -9.05 1.97
CA GLU A 136 22.31 -8.53 1.59
C GLU A 136 22.45 -8.23 0.09
N VAL A 137 21.45 -8.60 -0.72
CA VAL A 137 21.45 -8.32 -2.16
C VAL A 137 21.69 -6.82 -2.40
N GLN A 138 22.61 -6.52 -3.32
CA GLN A 138 23.11 -5.16 -3.63
C GLN A 138 23.89 -4.45 -2.50
N SER A 139 24.14 -5.12 -1.36
CA SER A 139 24.93 -4.59 -0.23
C SER A 139 24.45 -3.23 0.31
N GLY A 140 23.15 -2.94 0.14
CA GLY A 140 22.52 -1.69 0.53
C GLY A 140 21.99 -1.68 1.97
N SER A 141 21.88 -2.84 2.63
CA SER A 141 21.34 -2.93 3.99
C SER A 141 22.31 -2.38 5.04
N VAL A 142 21.88 -1.36 5.79
CA VAL A 142 22.65 -0.74 6.87
C VAL A 142 22.22 -1.30 8.23
N LEU A 143 20.90 -1.28 8.50
CA LEU A 143 20.32 -1.88 9.69
C LEU A 143 19.57 -3.15 9.28
N LYS A 144 20.05 -4.28 9.77
CA LYS A 144 19.50 -5.60 9.46
C LYS A 144 18.28 -5.91 10.34
N PRO A 145 17.41 -6.84 9.94
CA PRO A 145 16.27 -7.25 10.75
C PRO A 145 16.66 -7.87 12.11
N LEU A 146 17.83 -8.52 12.16
CA LEU A 146 18.41 -9.05 13.39
C LEU A 146 19.74 -8.34 13.70
N VAL A 147 19.90 -7.92 14.94
CA VAL A 147 21.01 -7.11 15.47
C VAL A 147 21.51 -7.69 16.80
N GLY A 148 22.52 -7.04 17.39
CA GLY A 148 23.12 -7.47 18.65
C GLY A 148 24.37 -8.30 18.43
N ALA A 149 25.00 -8.75 19.52
CA ALA A 149 26.29 -9.43 19.46
C ALA A 149 26.24 -10.81 18.76
N ALA A 150 25.06 -11.42 18.71
CA ALA A 150 24.82 -12.73 18.11
C ALA A 150 23.84 -12.68 16.91
N ASP A 151 23.50 -11.48 16.42
CA ASP A 151 22.54 -11.29 15.32
C ASP A 151 21.20 -12.03 15.55
N ASP A 152 20.66 -11.88 16.76
CA ASP A 152 19.46 -12.57 17.26
C ASP A 152 18.41 -11.63 17.90
N GLY A 153 18.74 -10.36 18.10
CA GLY A 153 17.82 -9.34 18.59
C GLY A 153 17.03 -8.69 17.45
N PRO A 154 15.72 -8.48 17.55
CA PRO A 154 14.95 -7.80 16.50
C PRO A 154 15.34 -6.32 16.38
N SER A 155 15.36 -5.80 15.16
CA SER A 155 15.42 -4.36 14.87
C SER A 155 14.02 -3.76 14.74
N ASP A 156 13.84 -2.50 15.12
CA ASP A 156 12.57 -1.78 15.03
C ASP A 156 12.23 -1.32 13.59
N ALA A 157 13.23 -1.21 12.71
CA ALA A 157 13.05 -0.81 11.32
C ALA A 157 14.14 -1.40 10.41
N ALA A 158 13.89 -1.36 9.10
CA ALA A 158 14.92 -1.60 8.08
C ALA A 158 15.54 -0.27 7.66
N VAL A 159 16.87 -0.22 7.59
CA VAL A 159 17.59 0.94 7.05
C VAL A 159 18.38 0.48 5.83
N VAL A 160 18.06 1.05 4.68
CA VAL A 160 18.70 0.74 3.40
C VAL A 160 19.35 1.96 2.80
N ARG A 161 20.42 1.75 2.04
CA ARG A 161 21.19 2.77 1.35
C ARG A 161 21.12 2.51 -0.15
N PRO A 162 20.29 3.27 -0.89
CA PRO A 162 20.15 3.10 -2.34
C PRO A 162 21.41 3.45 -3.13
N ASP A 163 22.19 4.41 -2.62
CA ASP A 163 23.44 4.88 -3.22
C ASP A 163 24.61 4.57 -2.29
N LEU A 164 25.46 3.62 -2.69
CA LEU A 164 26.59 3.15 -1.89
C LEU A 164 27.73 4.17 -1.75
N GLU A 165 27.77 5.18 -2.62
CA GLU A 165 28.73 6.29 -2.53
C GLU A 165 28.29 7.36 -1.52
N SER A 166 27.01 7.34 -1.13
CA SER A 166 26.42 8.25 -0.16
C SER A 166 26.37 7.65 1.24
N ALA A 167 26.25 8.49 2.27
CA ALA A 167 25.90 8.06 3.62
C ALA A 167 24.40 8.18 3.92
N ARG A 168 23.60 8.64 2.94
CA ARG A 168 22.16 8.80 3.11
C ARG A 168 21.46 7.44 3.02
N GLY A 169 20.60 7.18 4.00
CA GLY A 169 19.75 5.99 4.04
C GLY A 169 18.26 6.34 3.99
N LEU A 170 17.46 5.34 3.68
CA LEU A 170 16.01 5.31 3.81
C LEU A 170 15.67 4.39 4.97
N VAL A 171 14.81 4.87 5.86
CA VAL A 171 14.26 4.07 6.96
C VAL A 171 12.86 3.62 6.56
N VAL A 172 12.59 2.33 6.70
CA VAL A 172 11.27 1.73 6.48
C VAL A 172 10.86 1.00 7.75
N SER A 173 9.75 1.45 8.33
CA SER A 173 9.15 0.83 9.51
C SER A 173 7.66 0.60 9.28
N CYS A 174 7.05 -0.16 10.17
CA CYS A 174 5.61 -0.36 10.21
C CYS A 174 5.10 -0.32 11.65
N GLY A 175 3.79 -0.12 11.78
CA GLY A 175 3.05 -0.22 13.04
C GLY A 175 1.70 -0.87 12.78
N ILE A 176 1.29 -1.77 13.68
CA ILE A 176 0.08 -2.57 13.51
C ILE A 176 -0.50 -2.95 14.89
N ASN A 177 -1.64 -2.34 15.23
CA ASN A 177 -2.28 -2.52 16.54
C ASN A 177 -3.76 -2.92 16.43
N PRO A 178 -4.12 -4.04 15.78
CA PRO A 178 -5.51 -4.36 15.42
C PRO A 178 -6.44 -4.52 16.62
N HIS A 179 -5.93 -4.99 17.76
CA HIS A 179 -6.73 -5.16 18.98
C HIS A 179 -7.27 -3.85 19.57
N TYR A 180 -6.64 -2.72 19.27
CA TYR A 180 -7.22 -1.42 19.64
C TYR A 180 -8.52 -1.15 18.87
N GLY A 181 -8.70 -1.76 17.69
CA GLY A 181 -9.91 -1.63 16.88
C GLY A 181 -11.14 -2.29 17.51
N ASP A 182 -10.93 -3.28 18.39
CA ASP A 182 -12.00 -3.89 19.18
C ASP A 182 -12.58 -2.89 20.21
N LEU A 183 -11.81 -1.87 20.58
CA LEU A 183 -12.19 -0.81 21.52
C LEU A 183 -12.62 0.47 20.81
N ASP A 184 -11.74 1.05 19.99
CA ASP A 184 -11.98 2.26 19.24
C ASP A 184 -11.09 2.30 17.97
N PRO A 185 -11.67 2.17 16.77
CA PRO A 185 -10.95 2.21 15.50
C PRO A 185 -10.14 3.50 15.29
N TYR A 186 -10.56 4.63 15.87
CA TYR A 186 -9.80 5.88 15.80
C TYR A 186 -8.47 5.74 16.55
N TRP A 187 -8.53 5.26 17.80
CA TRP A 187 -7.33 5.06 18.61
C TRP A 187 -6.43 3.95 18.07
N MET A 188 -7.01 2.94 17.43
CA MET A 188 -6.27 1.94 16.66
C MET A 188 -5.41 2.57 15.56
N ALA A 189 -6.00 3.46 14.75
CA ALA A 189 -5.29 4.15 13.68
C ALA A 189 -4.16 5.03 14.23
N ILE A 190 -4.43 5.78 15.32
CA ILE A 190 -3.41 6.59 15.99
C ILE A 190 -2.27 5.71 16.55
N ALA A 191 -2.59 4.59 17.20
CA ALA A 191 -1.58 3.68 17.75
C ALA A 191 -0.70 3.07 16.65
N ALA A 192 -1.28 2.67 15.51
CA ALA A 192 -0.52 2.15 14.37
C ALA A 192 0.41 3.22 13.76
N ILE A 193 -0.07 4.45 13.59
CA ILE A 193 0.75 5.58 13.10
C ILE A 193 1.88 5.90 14.08
N ASP A 194 1.56 5.98 15.37
CA ASP A 194 2.52 6.28 16.42
C ASP A 194 3.62 5.22 16.51
N GLU A 195 3.28 3.93 16.46
CA GLU A 195 4.26 2.83 16.44
C GLU A 195 5.18 2.91 15.21
N ALA A 196 4.63 3.11 14.01
CA ALA A 196 5.44 3.25 12.79
C ALA A 196 6.42 4.43 12.90
N LEU A 197 5.95 5.59 13.38
CA LEU A 197 6.78 6.76 13.58
C LEU A 197 7.86 6.54 14.64
N ARG A 198 7.51 5.96 15.80
CA ARG A 198 8.47 5.67 16.87
C ARG A 198 9.57 4.72 16.40
N ASN A 199 9.22 3.68 15.65
CA ASN A 199 10.18 2.74 15.05
C ASN A 199 11.13 3.44 14.05
N CYS A 200 10.61 4.34 13.22
CA CYS A 200 11.41 5.15 12.31
C CYS A 200 12.39 6.07 13.07
N ILE A 201 11.90 6.79 14.08
CA ILE A 201 12.68 7.77 14.82
C ILE A 201 13.74 7.08 15.68
N ALA A 202 13.40 5.96 16.33
CA ALA A 202 14.32 5.18 17.15
C ALA A 202 15.54 4.68 16.35
N THR A 203 15.38 4.47 15.04
CA THR A 203 16.44 4.03 14.12
C THR A 203 17.15 5.19 13.40
N GLY A 204 16.84 6.44 13.77
CA GLY A 204 17.57 7.64 13.33
C GLY A 204 16.93 8.41 12.17
N ALA A 205 15.67 8.14 11.81
CA ALA A 205 14.95 8.94 10.82
C ALA A 205 14.73 10.38 11.29
N ASP A 206 14.86 11.34 10.38
CA ASP A 206 14.48 12.74 10.61
C ASP A 206 12.95 12.89 10.52
N PRO A 207 12.25 13.26 11.60
CA PRO A 207 10.78 13.39 11.61
C PRO A 207 10.23 14.34 10.54
N THR A 208 11.01 15.35 10.11
CA THR A 208 10.59 16.33 9.10
C THR A 208 10.58 15.76 7.67
N ARG A 209 11.10 14.54 7.49
CA ARG A 209 11.29 13.87 6.20
C ARG A 209 10.49 12.57 6.07
N ILE A 210 9.69 12.23 7.08
CA ILE A 210 8.88 11.01 7.09
C ILE A 210 7.63 11.22 6.23
N ALA A 211 7.35 10.25 5.37
CA ALA A 211 6.07 10.10 4.69
C ALA A 211 5.40 8.80 5.18
N ILE A 212 4.08 8.84 5.32
CA ILE A 212 3.29 7.69 5.77
C ILE A 212 2.52 7.13 4.58
N LEU A 213 2.45 5.80 4.52
CA LEU A 213 1.56 5.06 3.64
C LEU A 213 0.65 4.20 4.53
N ASP A 214 -0.66 4.38 4.37
CA ASP A 214 -1.69 3.66 5.11
C ASP A 214 -2.34 2.57 4.25
N ASN A 215 -2.42 1.35 4.81
CA ASN A 215 -3.11 0.23 4.19
C ASN A 215 -4.36 -0.11 5.00
N PHE A 216 -5.53 0.21 4.46
CA PHE A 216 -6.80 -0.07 5.12
C PHE A 216 -7.31 -1.47 4.76
N CYS A 217 -7.43 -2.32 5.77
CA CYS A 217 -7.99 -3.66 5.64
C CYS A 217 -9.32 -3.71 6.41
N TRP A 218 -10.43 -3.90 5.70
CA TRP A 218 -11.75 -3.85 6.32
C TRP A 218 -12.70 -4.92 5.79
N GLY A 219 -13.70 -5.26 6.60
CA GLY A 219 -14.77 -6.17 6.22
C GLY A 219 -15.76 -5.55 5.23
N ASN A 220 -16.91 -6.21 5.03
CA ASN A 220 -17.93 -5.74 4.10
C ASN A 220 -18.46 -4.34 4.48
N THR A 221 -18.11 -3.33 3.69
CA THR A 221 -18.47 -1.92 3.88
C THR A 221 -19.94 -1.61 3.54
N GLU A 222 -20.71 -2.55 2.99
CA GLU A 222 -22.15 -2.36 2.72
C GLU A 222 -22.97 -2.39 4.00
N ARG A 223 -22.40 -2.97 5.06
CA ARG A 223 -22.99 -3.02 6.39
C ARG A 223 -22.76 -1.68 7.10
N PRO A 224 -23.82 -0.95 7.51
CA PRO A 224 -23.68 0.34 8.17
C PRO A 224 -22.84 0.30 9.44
N GLU A 225 -22.87 -0.81 10.19
CA GLU A 225 -22.06 -1.03 11.39
C GLU A 225 -20.57 -1.11 11.07
N THR A 226 -20.21 -1.89 10.05
CA THR A 226 -18.85 -2.03 9.56
C THR A 226 -18.33 -0.71 8.99
N TRP A 227 -19.18 0.03 8.27
CA TRP A 227 -18.86 1.36 7.75
C TRP A 227 -18.77 2.43 8.87
N GLY A 228 -19.58 2.28 9.92
CA GLY A 228 -19.59 3.16 11.09
C GLY A 228 -18.25 3.19 11.81
N HIS A 229 -17.55 2.06 11.90
CA HIS A 229 -16.20 2.00 12.48
C HIS A 229 -15.20 2.91 11.75
N TRP A 230 -15.39 3.17 10.45
CA TRP A 230 -14.55 4.07 9.66
C TRP A 230 -14.84 5.55 9.95
N SER A 231 -16.12 5.89 10.08
CA SER A 231 -16.58 7.28 10.19
C SER A 231 -16.89 7.74 11.62
N GLY A 232 -16.75 6.85 12.61
CA GLY A 232 -17.31 6.97 13.96
C GLY A 232 -16.81 8.17 14.77
N ARG A 233 -15.65 8.75 14.42
CA ARG A 233 -15.20 10.04 14.96
C ARG A 233 -14.71 10.93 13.81
N PRO A 234 -15.23 12.16 13.66
CA PRO A 234 -14.65 13.12 12.73
C PRO A 234 -13.21 13.44 13.17
N TRP A 235 -12.29 13.49 12.19
CA TRP A 235 -10.93 14.02 12.39
C TRP A 235 -11.03 15.50 12.78
N VAL A 236 -11.09 15.79 14.07
CA VAL A 236 -10.98 17.17 14.56
C VAL A 236 -9.50 17.54 14.53
N ALA A 237 -9.02 17.99 13.36
CA ALA A 237 -7.77 18.72 13.28
C ALA A 237 -7.88 19.94 14.22
N THR A 238 -7.08 19.99 15.27
CA THR A 238 -7.03 21.07 16.27
C THR A 238 -6.46 22.38 15.72
N THR A 239 -6.41 22.56 14.40
CA THR A 239 -6.00 23.82 13.77
C THR A 239 -7.18 24.80 13.77
N PRO A 240 -7.04 26.01 14.35
CA PRO A 240 -8.12 27.00 14.32
C PRO A 240 -8.46 27.34 12.85
N PRO A 241 -9.75 27.44 12.49
CA PRO A 241 -10.16 27.63 11.11
C PRO A 241 -9.73 29.01 10.59
N SER A 242 -8.98 29.02 9.47
CA SER A 242 -8.85 30.19 8.61
C SER A 242 -10.24 30.59 8.07
N PRO A 243 -10.59 31.89 7.97
CA PRO A 243 -11.97 32.33 7.70
C PRO A 243 -12.50 32.10 6.27
N SER A 244 -11.82 31.33 5.41
CA SER A 244 -12.14 31.30 3.97
C SER A 244 -12.43 29.93 3.33
N ALA A 245 -12.63 28.85 4.09
CA ALA A 245 -12.91 27.54 3.50
C ALA A 245 -14.31 27.02 3.86
N HIS A 246 -15.23 27.01 2.89
CA HIS A 246 -16.43 26.19 2.92
C HIS A 246 -16.02 24.72 3.12
N ARG A 247 -16.37 24.13 4.27
CA ARG A 247 -16.12 22.73 4.58
C ARG A 247 -17.31 21.88 4.13
N SER A 248 -17.10 21.02 3.14
CA SER A 248 -17.79 19.74 3.02
C SER A 248 -16.75 18.64 3.23
N SER A 249 -16.86 17.89 4.33
CA SER A 249 -16.07 16.69 4.55
C SER A 249 -16.73 15.54 3.82
N VAL A 250 -16.35 15.34 2.55
CA VAL A 250 -16.67 14.13 1.79
C VAL A 250 -15.43 13.25 1.83
N ALA A 251 -15.49 12.14 2.57
CA ALA A 251 -14.53 11.06 2.41
C ALA A 251 -14.76 10.47 1.01
N ARG A 252 -13.87 10.79 0.07
CA ARG A 252 -13.88 10.22 -1.28
C ARG A 252 -13.06 8.94 -1.25
N THR A 253 -13.65 7.84 -1.66
CA THR A 253 -12.92 6.61 -2.01
C THR A 253 -12.83 6.54 -3.54
N ALA A 254 -11.68 6.07 -4.04
CA ALA A 254 -11.44 5.82 -5.47
C ALA A 254 -12.22 4.58 -5.96
#